data_AF-A0A5C5VFX2-F1
#
_entry.id   AF-A0A5C5VFX2-F1
#
_cell.length_a   1.000
_cell.length_b   1.000
_cell.length_c   1.000
_cell.angle_alpha   90.00
_cell.angle_beta   90.00
_cell.angle_gamma   90.00
#
_symmetry.space_group_name_H-M   'P 1'
#
loop_
_entity.id
_entity.type
_entity.pdbx_description
1 polymer ?
#
loop_
_entity_poly.entity_id
_entity_poly.type
_entity_poly.pdbx_seq_one_letter_code
_entity_poly.pdbx_strand_id
1 'polypeptide(L)'
;MKRLSAVITALALSPALAQAQVDDPILPGITVEIANVLRLPDTRGMGPEDGRSGNNYARINFLQEIDDNPNDWFINDLRGQVYRVEPSTGSITEYLDVGDEFSRFIIGPGGLSTGLIAITPHPEFASNGKFYTIHEESASGNPATPDFQAAANAGNLNNGQHGVVTEWTASDPTASVFSGTHRELIRVAQPAGNLHNLGDIGFDPLLSPGDEGYGLMYLAGGDGGYDAAGKGSRQAQRLDSVFGKLLRIDPDGDNSSNGQYGVPSDNPFANDGDSDTLAEIYAYGFRNQHRISWDLQTGVMIGTDIGESRTEEVNFPKIGGNYGWSEYEGVLHRDGSPITRDDDTSEFEWPVAKYDHGDGFAIAGGFVYRGTLVPELTGKFIYGDIVNGRIYYSDLDEMLAADADGSFSTSADVYELFLTQDGESVSIASLVTEERGGELPNNRVDLRFGQTSDGEFYLTTKQDGWVRQLTSASMAGDYNRDGVVDAADYTLWRDTLGQAGSAPAADGDGDKVVTLADYDVWRNAYGQSGAAPTTAAPEPAAALLCLAALGLPLARRGRGR
;
A
#
# COMPACT_ATOMS: atom_id res chain seq x y z
N MET A 1 17.33 48.77 8.70
CA MET A 1 16.01 48.67 8.04
C MET A 1 16.21 48.51 6.53
N LYS A 2 16.27 47.28 6.04
CA LYS A 2 16.16 46.94 4.61
C LYS A 2 15.27 45.71 4.55
N ARG A 3 14.08 45.87 3.95
CA ARG A 3 13.10 44.82 3.72
C ARG A 3 13.65 43.92 2.61
N LEU A 4 13.83 42.62 2.87
CA LEU A 4 13.97 41.63 1.80
C LEU A 4 12.55 41.24 1.37
N SER A 5 12.22 41.51 0.11
CA SER A 5 11.02 41.01 -0.53
C SER A 5 11.15 39.50 -0.73
N ALA A 6 10.14 38.75 -0.27
CA ALA A 6 9.94 37.36 -0.62
C ALA A 6 9.71 37.25 -2.13
N VAL A 7 10.49 36.42 -2.80
CA VAL A 7 10.23 35.98 -4.17
C VAL A 7 9.23 34.84 -4.05
N ILE A 8 7.96 35.14 -4.34
CA ILE A 8 6.93 34.12 -4.61
C ILE A 8 7.22 33.63 -6.03
N THR A 9 7.78 32.45 -6.16
CA THR A 9 7.85 31.76 -7.46
C THR A 9 6.46 31.26 -7.79
N ALA A 10 5.74 32.04 -8.60
CA ALA A 10 4.50 31.59 -9.22
C ALA A 10 4.83 30.38 -10.12
N LEU A 11 4.16 29.25 -9.89
CA LEU A 11 4.05 28.20 -10.91
C LEU A 11 3.48 28.87 -12.17
N ALA A 12 4.25 28.87 -13.24
CA ALA A 12 3.76 29.27 -14.54
C ALA A 12 2.70 28.25 -14.97
N LEU A 13 1.44 28.70 -15.05
CA LEU A 13 0.39 27.99 -15.77
C LEU A 13 0.83 27.84 -17.24
N SER A 14 1.28 26.64 -17.58
CA SER A 14 1.26 26.17 -18.96
C SER A 14 -0.18 26.27 -19.49
N PRO A 15 -0.41 26.63 -20.77
CA PRO A 15 -1.74 26.61 -21.33
C PRO A 15 -2.29 25.19 -21.22
N ALA A 16 -3.48 25.05 -20.63
CA ALA A 16 -4.19 23.79 -20.51
C ALA A 16 -4.40 23.18 -21.90
N LEU A 17 -3.53 22.24 -22.28
CA LEU A 17 -3.96 21.14 -23.14
C LEU A 17 -5.06 20.45 -22.34
N ALA A 18 -6.24 20.26 -22.95
CA ALA A 18 -7.28 19.44 -22.35
C ALA A 18 -6.62 18.10 -21.97
N GLN A 19 -6.51 17.87 -20.68
CA GLN A 19 -5.84 16.70 -20.14
C GLN A 19 -6.71 15.52 -20.55
N ALA A 20 -6.19 14.65 -21.41
CA ALA A 20 -6.90 13.42 -21.75
C ALA A 20 -7.15 12.69 -20.42
N GLN A 21 -8.42 12.56 -20.07
CA GLN A 21 -8.86 11.81 -18.90
C GLN A 21 -8.89 10.33 -19.27
N VAL A 22 -8.69 9.47 -18.28
CA VAL A 22 -9.00 8.06 -18.45
C VAL A 22 -10.53 7.97 -18.49
N ASP A 23 -11.09 7.44 -19.57
CA ASP A 23 -12.54 7.37 -19.80
C ASP A 23 -13.22 6.25 -18.95
N ASP A 24 -12.76 6.02 -17.71
CA ASP A 24 -13.28 4.98 -16.81
C ASP A 24 -13.83 5.62 -15.52
N PRO A 25 -15.16 5.67 -15.33
CA PRO A 25 -15.73 6.27 -14.12
C PRO A 25 -15.50 5.39 -12.89
N ILE A 26 -15.16 6.00 -11.75
CA ILE A 26 -15.25 5.29 -10.47
C ILE A 26 -16.72 4.96 -10.17
N LEU A 27 -16.99 3.67 -10.02
CA LEU A 27 -18.33 3.15 -9.76
C LEU A 27 -18.69 3.29 -8.27
N PRO A 28 -19.97 3.49 -7.93
CA PRO A 28 -20.39 3.42 -6.53
C PRO A 28 -20.25 1.97 -6.03
N GLY A 29 -19.52 1.78 -4.93
CA GLY A 29 -19.35 0.49 -4.29
C GLY A 29 -20.22 0.30 -3.04
N ILE A 30 -19.74 -0.58 -2.16
CA ILE A 30 -20.42 -0.91 -0.90
C ILE A 30 -20.13 0.13 0.19
N THR A 31 -20.92 0.08 1.27
CA THR A 31 -20.72 0.86 2.50
C THR A 31 -20.25 -0.07 3.61
N VAL A 32 -19.27 0.38 4.39
CA VAL A 32 -18.74 -0.34 5.56
C VAL A 32 -18.64 0.58 6.78
N GLU A 33 -18.62 0.00 7.97
CA GLU A 33 -18.45 0.73 9.22
C GLU A 33 -16.96 0.91 9.54
N ILE A 34 -16.57 2.07 10.04
CA ILE A 34 -15.20 2.36 10.49
C ILE A 34 -15.15 2.69 11.99
N ALA A 35 -14.33 1.94 12.72
CA ALA A 35 -14.12 2.13 14.15
C ALA A 35 -12.68 2.54 14.47
N ASN A 36 -12.51 3.46 15.42
CA ASN A 36 -11.21 3.75 16.01
C ASN A 36 -10.83 2.61 16.98
N VAL A 37 -9.71 1.93 16.75
CA VAL A 37 -9.29 0.78 17.58
C VAL A 37 -8.15 1.12 18.53
N LEU A 38 -7.22 1.96 18.10
CA LEU A 38 -6.02 2.31 18.86
C LEU A 38 -5.55 3.70 18.47
N ARG A 39 -5.02 4.46 19.43
CA ARG A 39 -4.33 5.72 19.14
C ARG A 39 -2.88 5.65 19.61
N LEU A 40 -1.95 5.99 18.73
CA LEU A 40 -0.56 6.17 19.13
C LEU A 40 -0.38 7.37 20.07
N PRO A 41 0.72 7.41 20.84
CA PRO A 41 1.05 8.53 21.70
C PRO A 41 1.00 9.87 20.99
N ASP A 42 0.60 10.90 21.72
CA ASP A 42 0.54 12.25 21.21
C ASP A 42 1.95 12.84 21.10
N THR A 43 2.46 12.84 19.88
CA THR A 43 3.78 13.36 19.52
C THR A 43 3.72 14.79 18.97
N ARG A 44 2.59 15.51 19.11
CA ARG A 44 2.50 16.93 18.71
C ARG A 44 3.60 17.76 19.38
N GLY A 45 4.22 18.63 18.59
CA GLY A 45 5.34 19.45 19.05
C GLY A 45 6.68 18.72 19.19
N MET A 46 6.74 17.42 18.86
CA MET A 46 8.00 16.68 18.73
C MET A 46 8.56 16.76 17.30
N GLY A 47 9.89 16.70 17.20
CA GLY A 47 10.63 16.75 15.94
C GLY A 47 10.82 18.15 15.35
N PRO A 48 11.60 18.29 14.27
CA PRO A 48 11.78 19.57 13.58
C PRO A 48 10.49 20.04 12.90
N GLU A 49 10.24 21.35 12.92
CA GLU A 49 9.14 21.96 12.15
C GLU A 49 9.41 21.77 10.63
N ASP A 50 8.69 20.83 10.02
CA ASP A 50 8.73 20.56 8.58
C ASP A 50 7.68 21.35 7.77
N GLY A 51 6.94 22.28 8.41
CA GLY A 51 5.86 23.03 7.78
C GLY A 51 4.53 22.28 7.61
N ARG A 52 4.44 21.01 8.03
CA ARG A 52 3.18 20.23 8.19
C ARG A 52 2.91 19.80 9.64
N SER A 53 3.92 19.87 10.49
CA SER A 53 4.00 19.37 11.88
C SER A 53 3.29 20.20 12.95
N GLY A 54 2.77 21.39 12.64
CA GLY A 54 2.33 22.35 13.66
C GLY A 54 1.24 21.87 14.63
N ASN A 55 0.50 20.80 14.31
CA ASN A 55 -0.49 20.19 15.22
C ASN A 55 -0.77 18.70 14.90
N ASN A 56 0.20 17.97 14.32
CA ASN A 56 -0.03 16.58 13.92
C ASN A 56 0.29 15.63 15.06
N TYR A 57 -0.64 14.71 15.34
CA TYR A 57 -0.42 13.54 16.19
C TYR A 57 0.64 12.61 15.57
N ALA A 58 0.77 11.38 16.05
CA ALA A 58 1.68 10.40 15.46
C ALA A 58 1.49 10.31 13.94
N ARG A 59 2.59 10.45 13.19
CA ARG A 59 2.55 10.48 11.72
C ARG A 59 2.74 9.08 11.17
N ILE A 60 1.71 8.26 11.35
CA ILE A 60 1.78 6.82 11.06
C ILE A 60 2.03 6.60 9.56
N ASN A 61 3.07 5.84 9.22
CA ASN A 61 3.38 5.50 7.83
C ASN A 61 3.17 4.01 7.52
N PHE A 62 3.41 3.15 8.50
CA PHE A 62 3.27 1.69 8.44
C PHE A 62 2.72 1.15 9.75
N LEU A 63 1.96 0.07 9.60
CA LEU A 63 1.60 -0.90 10.62
C LEU A 63 2.05 -2.25 10.05
N GLN A 64 2.99 -2.91 10.72
CA GLN A 64 3.51 -4.22 10.32
C GLN A 64 3.33 -5.21 11.47
N GLU A 65 2.82 -6.38 11.13
CA GLU A 65 2.73 -7.50 12.06
C GLU A 65 4.11 -8.11 12.32
N ILE A 66 4.30 -8.63 13.53
CA ILE A 66 5.51 -9.34 13.94
C ILE A 66 5.19 -10.83 14.00
N ASP A 67 5.95 -11.64 13.25
CA ASP A 67 5.91 -13.12 13.30
C ASP A 67 4.51 -13.73 13.11
N ASP A 68 3.71 -13.19 12.19
CA ASP A 68 2.32 -13.61 11.93
C ASP A 68 1.47 -13.71 13.21
N ASN A 69 1.72 -12.80 14.16
CA ASN A 69 0.89 -12.59 15.33
C ASN A 69 0.03 -11.32 15.23
N PRO A 70 -1.29 -11.41 15.00
CA PRO A 70 -2.17 -10.24 14.83
C PRO A 70 -2.33 -9.41 16.12
N ASN A 71 -1.69 -9.82 17.22
CA ASN A 71 -1.62 -9.09 18.47
C ASN A 71 -0.22 -8.55 18.80
N ASP A 72 0.71 -8.48 17.86
CA ASP A 72 2.03 -7.88 18.07
C ASP A 72 2.50 -7.14 16.82
N TRP A 73 2.52 -5.81 16.88
CA TRP A 73 2.78 -4.96 15.72
C TRP A 73 3.93 -4.00 15.96
N PHE A 74 4.66 -3.67 14.89
CA PHE A 74 5.39 -2.43 14.78
C PHE A 74 4.54 -1.36 14.10
N ILE A 75 4.42 -0.19 14.72
CA ILE A 75 3.86 1.02 14.11
C ILE A 75 4.89 2.13 14.19
N ASN A 76 5.21 2.77 13.07
CA ASN A 76 6.17 3.85 13.05
C ASN A 76 5.53 5.25 13.05
N ASP A 77 6.19 6.21 13.69
CA ASP A 77 6.00 7.64 13.45
C ASP A 77 7.06 8.10 12.46
N LEU A 78 6.66 8.85 11.43
CA LEU A 78 7.58 9.45 10.45
C LEU A 78 8.73 10.24 11.11
N ARG A 79 8.56 10.71 12.35
CA ARG A 79 9.61 11.40 13.11
C ARG A 79 10.75 10.54 13.64
N GLY A 80 10.66 9.22 13.59
CA GLY A 80 11.75 8.32 13.99
C GLY A 80 11.33 7.23 14.98
N GLN A 81 10.26 7.44 15.73
CA GLN A 81 9.79 6.47 16.71
C GLN A 81 9.22 5.21 16.04
N VAL A 82 9.55 4.06 16.59
CA VAL A 82 8.93 2.77 16.33
C VAL A 82 8.26 2.33 17.63
N TYR A 83 6.97 2.06 17.57
CA TYR A 83 6.20 1.53 18.69
C TYR A 83 5.94 0.05 18.50
N ARG A 84 6.15 -0.74 19.54
CA ARG A 84 5.62 -2.11 19.64
C ARG A 84 4.25 -2.04 20.31
N VAL A 85 3.27 -2.66 19.67
CA VAL A 85 1.85 -2.52 20.00
C VAL A 85 1.23 -3.89 20.21
N GLU A 86 0.53 -4.06 21.33
CA GLU A 86 -0.33 -5.21 21.58
C GLU A 86 -1.80 -4.73 21.61
N PRO A 87 -2.54 -4.83 20.49
CA PRO A 87 -3.88 -4.26 20.35
C PRO A 87 -4.90 -4.85 21.33
N SER A 88 -4.81 -6.16 21.63
CA SER A 88 -5.74 -6.82 22.56
C SER A 88 -5.70 -6.26 23.99
N THR A 89 -4.56 -5.70 24.41
CA THR A 89 -4.39 -5.06 25.72
C THR A 89 -4.37 -3.54 25.64
N GLY A 90 -4.27 -2.98 24.43
CA GLY A 90 -4.04 -1.57 24.18
C GLY A 90 -2.65 -1.09 24.60
N SER A 91 -1.70 -2.01 24.82
CA SER A 91 -0.34 -1.67 25.22
C SER A 91 0.42 -1.05 24.04
N ILE A 92 1.04 0.09 24.28
CA ILE A 92 1.90 0.78 23.31
C ILE A 92 3.19 1.17 24.01
N THR A 93 4.30 0.62 23.54
CA THR A 93 5.64 0.92 24.06
C THR A 93 6.51 1.45 22.94
N GLU A 94 7.22 2.56 23.17
CA GLU A 94 8.28 2.98 22.25
C GLU A 94 9.39 1.92 22.27
N TYR A 95 9.53 1.21 21.16
CA TYR A 95 10.47 0.12 20.99
C TYR A 95 11.86 0.67 20.68
N LEU A 96 11.95 1.61 19.74
CA LEU A 96 13.18 2.22 19.24
C LEU A 96 12.88 3.64 18.74
N ASP A 97 13.81 4.58 18.89
CA ASP A 97 13.79 5.85 18.16
C ASP A 97 14.95 5.90 17.15
N VAL A 98 14.62 5.66 15.89
CA VAL A 98 15.56 5.71 14.76
C VAL A 98 16.04 7.14 14.52
N GLY A 99 15.19 8.13 14.79
CA GLY A 99 15.53 9.54 14.62
C GLY A 99 16.62 9.99 15.60
N ASP A 100 16.59 9.46 16.82
CA ASP A 100 17.60 9.72 17.85
C ASP A 100 18.90 8.91 17.63
N GLU A 101 18.82 7.70 17.04
CA GLU A 101 20.00 6.88 16.74
C GLU A 101 20.89 7.53 15.67
N PHE A 102 20.29 8.10 14.62
CA PHE A 102 21.04 8.68 13.52
C PHE A 102 21.14 10.21 13.61
N SER A 103 22.31 10.71 13.99
CA SER A 103 22.59 12.17 14.07
C SER A 103 22.34 12.97 12.77
N ARG A 104 22.18 12.28 11.63
CA ARG A 104 21.91 12.88 10.31
C ARG A 104 20.48 12.67 9.84
N PHE A 105 19.65 12.01 10.62
CA PHE A 105 18.24 11.81 10.33
C PHE A 105 17.57 13.15 10.04
N ILE A 106 16.74 13.19 9.01
CA ILE A 106 16.02 14.40 8.62
C ILE A 106 14.58 14.10 8.22
N ILE A 107 13.74 15.10 8.49
CA ILE A 107 12.42 15.24 7.90
C ILE A 107 12.50 16.46 6.99
N GLY A 108 12.43 16.24 5.69
CA GLY A 108 12.53 17.29 4.70
C GLY A 108 11.32 18.24 4.75
N PRO A 109 11.40 19.42 4.12
CA PRO A 109 10.27 20.34 4.03
C PRO A 109 9.02 19.64 3.49
N GLY A 110 7.90 19.82 4.18
CA GLY A 110 6.63 19.16 3.86
C GLY A 110 6.56 17.69 4.27
N GLY A 111 7.61 17.09 4.85
CA GLY A 111 7.64 15.68 5.26
C GLY A 111 7.27 14.69 4.15
N LEU A 112 7.46 15.09 2.88
CA LEU A 112 7.29 14.22 1.73
C LEU A 112 8.52 13.33 1.61
N SER A 113 8.30 12.04 1.40
CA SER A 113 9.34 11.01 1.17
C SER A 113 10.56 11.09 2.10
N THR A 114 10.41 11.62 3.32
CA THR A 114 11.49 11.82 4.30
C THR A 114 11.08 11.45 5.72
N GLY A 115 12.05 11.32 6.62
CA GLY A 115 11.88 10.79 7.97
C GLY A 115 12.09 9.28 8.00
N LEU A 116 11.43 8.60 8.94
CA LEU A 116 11.36 7.14 8.98
C LEU A 116 10.27 6.70 7.99
N ILE A 117 10.69 6.13 6.88
CA ILE A 117 9.83 5.72 5.78
C ILE A 117 9.28 4.35 6.07
N ALA A 118 10.08 3.30 5.99
CA ALA A 118 9.61 1.93 6.16
C ALA A 118 10.15 1.29 7.42
N ILE A 119 9.41 0.32 7.93
CA ILE A 119 9.85 -0.69 8.87
C ILE A 119 9.24 -2.02 8.42
N THR A 120 10.00 -3.10 8.49
CA THR A 120 9.53 -4.45 8.19
C THR A 120 10.35 -5.45 9.01
N PRO A 121 9.74 -6.30 9.86
CA PRO A 121 10.44 -7.41 10.50
C PRO A 121 10.89 -8.45 9.46
N HIS A 122 12.00 -9.13 9.72
CA HIS A 122 12.36 -10.33 8.97
C HIS A 122 11.27 -11.41 9.19
N PRO A 123 10.97 -12.28 8.21
CA PRO A 123 10.05 -13.41 8.38
C PRO A 123 10.41 -14.41 9.51
N GLU A 124 11.55 -14.22 10.17
CA GLU A 124 12.03 -15.04 11.28
C GLU A 124 12.46 -14.16 12.47
N PHE A 125 11.85 -12.97 12.64
CA PHE A 125 12.23 -12.01 13.67
C PHE A 125 12.25 -12.64 15.07
N ALA A 126 11.29 -13.51 15.41
CA ALA A 126 11.28 -14.27 16.66
C ALA A 126 12.56 -15.06 16.91
N SER A 127 13.22 -15.56 15.86
CA SER A 127 14.38 -16.43 15.96
C SER A 127 15.71 -15.68 15.77
N ASN A 128 15.75 -14.68 14.90
CA ASN A 128 16.97 -13.98 14.50
C ASN A 128 17.05 -12.52 14.97
N GLY A 129 15.95 -11.94 15.45
CA GLY A 129 15.85 -10.55 15.90
C GLY A 129 16.02 -9.51 14.82
N LYS A 130 15.97 -9.89 13.54
CA LYS A 130 16.25 -9.00 12.41
C LYS A 130 15.02 -8.23 11.97
N PHE A 131 15.16 -6.93 11.78
CA PHE A 131 14.17 -6.09 11.12
C PHE A 131 14.87 -5.00 10.32
N TYR A 132 14.15 -4.38 9.40
CA TYR A 132 14.72 -3.47 8.42
C TYR A 132 13.96 -2.15 8.42
N THR A 133 14.69 -1.05 8.23
CA THR A 133 14.09 0.28 8.11
C THR A 133 14.60 1.01 6.89
N ILE A 134 13.78 1.92 6.36
CA ILE A 134 14.21 2.96 5.42
C ILE A 134 14.11 4.29 6.14
N HIS A 135 15.20 5.05 6.22
CA HIS A 135 15.19 6.42 6.71
C HIS A 135 15.97 7.36 5.80
N GLU A 136 15.70 8.66 5.93
CA GLU A 136 16.42 9.70 5.19
C GLU A 136 17.44 10.42 6.06
N GLU A 137 18.64 10.62 5.51
CA GLU A 137 19.72 11.37 6.13
C GLU A 137 20.11 12.60 5.31
N SER A 138 20.60 13.65 5.98
CA SER A 138 21.22 14.77 5.27
C SER A 138 22.53 14.35 4.61
N ALA A 139 22.66 14.61 3.31
CA ALA A 139 23.90 14.43 2.57
C ALA A 139 24.96 15.49 2.95
N SER A 140 24.54 16.62 3.51
CA SER A 140 25.44 17.74 3.82
C SER A 140 26.48 17.34 4.87
N GLY A 141 27.74 17.25 4.43
CA GLY A 141 28.84 16.81 5.27
C GLY A 141 28.77 15.34 5.69
N ASN A 142 27.92 14.52 5.06
CA ASN A 142 27.86 13.08 5.30
C ASN A 142 29.14 12.42 4.75
N PRO A 143 29.94 11.72 5.58
CA PRO A 143 31.16 11.07 5.11
C PRO A 143 30.89 9.73 4.39
N ALA A 144 29.69 9.16 4.51
CA ALA A 144 29.32 7.91 3.86
C ALA A 144 29.25 8.10 2.34
N THR A 145 29.79 7.12 1.61
CA THR A 145 29.69 7.08 0.14
C THR A 145 28.41 6.34 -0.24
N PRO A 146 27.51 6.95 -1.02
CA PRO A 146 26.34 6.25 -1.54
C PRO A 146 26.74 5.07 -2.42
N ASP A 147 26.05 3.94 -2.26
CA ASP A 147 26.18 2.79 -3.16
C ASP A 147 25.59 3.11 -4.53
N PHE A 148 24.44 3.80 -4.51
CA PHE A 148 23.74 4.23 -5.71
C PHE A 148 23.58 5.74 -5.76
N GLN A 149 23.77 6.28 -6.94
CA GLN A 149 23.51 7.67 -7.25
C GLN A 149 23.15 7.79 -8.72
N ALA A 150 22.41 8.83 -9.06
CA ALA A 150 22.04 9.03 -10.44
C ALA A 150 23.24 9.40 -11.33
N ALA A 151 23.19 8.97 -12.58
CA ALA A 151 24.26 9.23 -13.54
C ALA A 151 24.56 10.73 -13.71
N ALA A 152 25.85 11.07 -13.83
CA ALA A 152 26.32 12.46 -13.89
C ALA A 152 25.74 13.27 -15.08
N ASN A 153 25.34 12.58 -16.16
CA ASN A 153 24.72 13.17 -17.34
C ASN A 153 23.24 13.55 -17.15
N ALA A 154 22.59 13.10 -16.06
CA ALA A 154 21.20 13.44 -15.75
C ALA A 154 21.01 14.87 -15.22
N GLY A 155 22.11 15.58 -14.95
CA GLY A 155 22.11 16.87 -14.27
C GLY A 155 21.86 16.68 -12.78
N ASN A 156 22.80 17.14 -11.94
CA ASN A 156 22.67 17.03 -10.49
C ASN A 156 21.53 17.96 -10.02
N LEU A 157 20.39 17.39 -9.58
CA LEU A 157 19.17 18.16 -9.33
C LEU A 157 19.14 18.78 -7.94
N ASN A 158 19.64 18.07 -6.92
CA ASN A 158 20.03 18.50 -5.58
C ASN A 158 20.23 17.24 -4.71
N ASN A 159 21.46 16.70 -4.65
CA ASN A 159 21.80 15.54 -3.82
C ASN A 159 21.88 15.89 -2.31
N GLY A 160 20.86 16.55 -1.77
CA GLY A 160 20.83 17.03 -0.39
C GLY A 160 20.53 15.95 0.65
N GLN A 161 20.09 14.77 0.22
CA GLN A 161 19.56 13.71 1.07
C GLN A 161 20.00 12.33 0.59
N HIS A 162 20.16 11.39 1.52
CA HIS A 162 20.44 9.99 1.24
C HIS A 162 19.34 9.11 1.86
N GLY A 163 18.73 8.23 1.05
CA GLY A 163 17.89 7.16 1.56
C GLY A 163 18.76 6.00 2.04
N VAL A 164 18.47 5.45 3.21
CA VAL A 164 19.30 4.42 3.85
C VAL A 164 18.42 3.23 4.23
N VAL A 165 18.77 2.04 3.73
CA VAL A 165 18.22 0.76 4.17
C VAL A 165 19.12 0.21 5.27
N THR A 166 18.56 0.01 6.46
CA THR A 166 19.28 -0.44 7.66
C THR A 166 18.73 -1.78 8.12
N GLU A 167 19.60 -2.76 8.34
CA GLU A 167 19.30 -3.98 9.10
C GLU A 167 19.57 -3.73 10.57
N TRP A 168 18.63 -4.08 11.43
CA TRP A 168 18.76 -4.09 12.87
C TRP A 168 18.77 -5.53 13.37
N THR A 169 19.42 -5.78 14.49
CA THR A 169 19.41 -7.09 15.16
C THR A 169 19.15 -6.90 16.65
N ALA A 170 17.94 -7.24 17.08
CA ALA A 170 17.55 -7.25 18.49
C ALA A 170 18.30 -8.35 19.23
N SER A 171 18.84 -8.01 20.41
CA SER A 171 19.48 -8.97 21.32
C SER A 171 18.45 -9.89 21.99
N ASP A 172 17.23 -9.40 22.14
CA ASP A 172 16.06 -10.15 22.62
C ASP A 172 14.82 -9.72 21.81
N PRO A 173 14.37 -10.53 20.84
CA PRO A 173 13.20 -10.21 20.01
C PRO A 173 11.89 -10.12 20.80
N THR A 174 11.84 -10.68 22.02
CA THR A 174 10.65 -10.68 22.87
C THR A 174 10.56 -9.44 23.77
N ALA A 175 11.64 -8.65 23.86
CA ALA A 175 11.66 -7.45 24.69
C ALA A 175 10.72 -6.37 24.14
N SER A 176 10.04 -5.65 25.03
CA SER A 176 9.17 -4.53 24.66
C SER A 176 9.94 -3.26 24.28
N VAL A 177 11.25 -3.22 24.54
CA VAL A 177 12.16 -2.12 24.20
C VAL A 177 13.40 -2.71 23.50
N PHE A 178 13.82 -2.08 22.42
CA PHE A 178 14.96 -2.51 21.63
C PHE A 178 16.26 -2.40 22.42
N SER A 179 17.06 -3.44 22.31
CA SER A 179 18.50 -3.39 22.56
C SER A 179 19.17 -4.28 21.53
N GLY A 180 20.24 -3.81 20.90
CA GLY A 180 20.77 -4.52 19.74
C GLY A 180 21.83 -3.74 18.99
N THR A 181 22.06 -4.18 17.75
CA THR A 181 22.99 -3.57 16.81
C THR A 181 22.28 -3.25 15.51
N HIS A 182 22.93 -2.48 14.64
CA HIS A 182 22.48 -2.26 13.27
C HIS A 182 23.66 -2.24 12.29
N ARG A 183 23.37 -2.47 11.01
CA ARG A 183 24.27 -2.27 9.87
C ARG A 183 23.53 -1.67 8.69
N GLU A 184 24.24 -0.88 7.90
CA GLU A 184 23.75 -0.31 6.65
C GLU A 184 23.83 -1.35 5.54
N LEU A 185 22.73 -1.56 4.80
CA LEU A 185 22.70 -2.44 3.63
C LEU A 185 22.89 -1.65 2.34
N ILE A 186 22.09 -0.59 2.16
CA ILE A 186 22.04 0.20 0.94
C ILE A 186 21.92 1.67 1.29
N ARG A 187 22.70 2.51 0.60
CA ARG A 187 22.60 3.96 0.62
C ARG A 187 22.43 4.53 -0.79
N VAL A 188 21.35 5.28 -0.98
CA VAL A 188 21.00 5.92 -2.26
C VAL A 188 21.09 7.44 -2.12
N ALA A 189 21.89 8.10 -2.96
CA ALA A 189 21.88 9.55 -3.06
C ALA A 189 20.67 10.03 -3.84
N GLN A 190 19.76 10.75 -3.16
CA GLN A 190 18.50 11.16 -3.76
C GLN A 190 18.69 12.36 -4.68
N PRO A 191 18.27 12.27 -5.95
CA PRO A 191 18.64 13.23 -6.96
C PRO A 191 17.87 14.54 -6.85
N ALA A 192 16.56 14.52 -6.58
CA ALA A 192 15.73 15.71 -6.41
C ALA A 192 15.34 15.99 -4.93
N GLY A 193 16.11 15.48 -3.96
CA GLY A 193 15.82 15.66 -2.55
C GLY A 193 14.67 14.78 -2.04
N ASN A 194 13.49 15.37 -1.81
CA ASN A 194 12.42 14.79 -0.99
C ASN A 194 11.23 14.21 -1.80
N LEU A 195 11.46 13.82 -3.06
CA LEU A 195 10.43 13.35 -3.97
C LEU A 195 10.81 11.98 -4.57
N HIS A 196 9.89 11.03 -4.45
CA HIS A 196 9.95 9.72 -5.09
C HIS A 196 11.19 8.90 -4.70
N ASN A 197 11.51 8.91 -3.41
CA ASN A 197 12.59 8.13 -2.81
C ASN A 197 12.19 6.65 -2.68
N LEU A 198 13.00 5.83 -1.98
CA LEU A 198 12.60 4.47 -1.62
C LEU A 198 11.33 4.52 -0.75
N GLY A 199 10.34 3.70 -1.10
CA GLY A 199 8.98 3.76 -0.55
C GLY A 199 8.68 2.65 0.45
N ASP A 200 9.14 1.43 0.20
CA ASP A 200 8.68 0.24 0.92
C ASP A 200 9.73 -0.89 0.97
N ILE A 201 9.61 -1.76 1.99
CA ILE A 201 10.34 -3.02 2.14
C ILE A 201 9.32 -4.14 2.33
N GLY A 202 9.39 -5.19 1.52
CA GLY A 202 8.54 -6.37 1.68
C GLY A 202 9.28 -7.69 1.58
N PHE A 203 8.74 -8.70 2.24
CA PHE A 203 9.05 -10.11 2.05
C PHE A 203 7.75 -10.82 1.67
N ASP A 204 7.84 -11.86 0.85
CA ASP A 204 6.67 -12.67 0.53
C ASP A 204 6.22 -13.44 1.78
N PRO A 205 5.03 -13.15 2.33
CA PRO A 205 4.57 -13.74 3.59
C PRO A 205 4.12 -15.19 3.42
N LEU A 206 3.96 -15.70 2.19
CA LEU A 206 3.53 -17.08 1.96
C LEU A 206 4.69 -18.07 1.78
N LEU A 207 5.92 -17.58 1.68
CA LEU A 207 7.10 -18.42 1.60
C LEU A 207 7.56 -18.85 3.00
N SER A 208 8.03 -20.09 3.11
CA SER A 208 8.59 -20.67 4.33
C SER A 208 10.07 -21.06 4.15
N PRO A 209 10.83 -21.27 5.25
CA PRO A 209 12.21 -21.73 5.16
C PRO A 209 12.36 -22.99 4.28
N GLY A 210 13.12 -22.84 3.20
CA GLY A 210 13.36 -23.89 2.21
C GLY A 210 12.61 -23.71 0.88
N ASP A 211 11.62 -22.81 0.84
CA ASP A 211 11.02 -22.39 -0.43
C ASP A 211 11.99 -21.50 -1.22
N GLU A 212 11.90 -21.58 -2.55
CA GLU A 212 12.67 -20.71 -3.43
C GLU A 212 12.24 -19.26 -3.24
N GLY A 213 13.19 -18.36 -3.00
CA GLY A 213 12.93 -16.96 -2.74
C GLY A 213 12.59 -16.60 -1.30
N TYR A 214 12.52 -17.58 -0.39
CA TYR A 214 12.33 -17.29 1.04
C TYR A 214 13.47 -16.40 1.57
N GLY A 215 13.11 -15.36 2.33
CA GLY A 215 14.06 -14.39 2.87
C GLY A 215 14.58 -13.36 1.86
N LEU A 216 14.14 -13.40 0.59
CA LEU A 216 14.48 -12.34 -0.35
C LEU A 216 13.66 -11.07 -0.08
N MET A 217 14.36 -9.95 -0.02
CA MET A 217 13.82 -8.63 0.26
C MET A 217 13.50 -7.89 -1.05
N TYR A 218 12.30 -7.32 -1.11
CA TYR A 218 11.85 -6.43 -2.20
C TYR A 218 11.87 -4.98 -1.74
N LEU A 219 12.47 -4.10 -2.54
CA LEU A 219 12.60 -2.67 -2.25
C LEU A 219 11.91 -1.85 -3.33
N ALA A 220 10.80 -1.20 -2.96
CA ALA A 220 10.07 -0.31 -3.85
C ALA A 220 10.74 1.07 -3.88
N GLY A 221 10.95 1.63 -5.07
CA GLY A 221 11.55 2.96 -5.22
C GLY A 221 11.02 3.74 -6.41
N GLY A 222 10.86 5.05 -6.22
CA GLY A 222 10.49 5.96 -7.29
C GLY A 222 11.64 6.45 -8.14
N ASP A 223 11.31 7.27 -9.13
CA ASP A 223 12.23 7.84 -10.11
C ASP A 223 13.12 8.96 -9.56
N GLY A 224 13.08 9.22 -8.25
CA GLY A 224 13.81 10.28 -7.56
C GLY A 224 13.39 11.70 -7.95
N GLY A 225 12.22 11.89 -8.57
CA GLY A 225 11.70 13.19 -9.00
C GLY A 225 12.36 13.75 -10.26
N TYR A 226 13.07 12.92 -11.03
CA TYR A 226 13.82 13.34 -12.21
C TYR A 226 12.96 13.93 -13.31
N ASP A 227 11.83 13.28 -13.60
CA ASP A 227 10.96 13.70 -14.68
C ASP A 227 10.14 14.94 -14.30
N ALA A 228 9.74 15.06 -13.02
CA ALA A 228 9.14 16.27 -12.47
C ALA A 228 10.08 17.48 -12.53
N ALA A 229 11.40 17.26 -12.55
CA ALA A 229 12.39 18.32 -12.74
C ALA A 229 12.65 18.70 -14.21
N GLY A 230 11.89 18.14 -15.15
CA GLY A 230 11.95 18.44 -16.59
C GLY A 230 13.26 17.99 -17.24
N LYS A 231 13.92 16.96 -16.70
CA LYS A 231 15.23 16.50 -17.19
C LYS A 231 15.17 15.40 -18.25
N GLY A 232 14.02 14.77 -18.46
CA GLY A 232 13.80 13.80 -19.54
C GLY A 232 14.86 12.68 -19.56
N SER A 233 15.39 12.33 -18.39
CA SER A 233 16.54 11.42 -18.25
C SER A 233 16.15 9.95 -18.39
N ARG A 234 14.85 9.64 -18.48
CA ARG A 234 14.28 8.28 -18.61
C ARG A 234 14.89 7.31 -17.59
N GLN A 235 15.07 7.76 -16.34
CA GLN A 235 15.80 6.98 -15.31
C GLN A 235 15.12 5.65 -15.02
N ALA A 236 13.80 5.65 -15.00
CA ALA A 236 13.00 4.44 -14.84
C ALA A 236 13.26 3.39 -15.93
N GLN A 237 13.66 3.79 -17.14
CA GLN A 237 14.02 2.90 -18.26
C GLN A 237 15.51 2.53 -18.30
N ARG A 238 16.37 3.22 -17.53
CA ARG A 238 17.79 2.91 -17.48
C ARG A 238 18.04 1.73 -16.56
N LEU A 239 18.76 0.73 -17.07
CA LEU A 239 19.16 -0.45 -16.30
C LEU A 239 20.44 -0.23 -15.47
N ASP A 240 21.13 0.90 -15.66
CA ASP A 240 22.28 1.35 -14.86
C ASP A 240 21.87 2.24 -13.66
N SER A 241 20.61 2.17 -13.25
CA SER A 241 19.99 3.10 -12.30
C SER A 241 18.95 2.41 -11.41
N VAL A 242 18.97 2.71 -10.11
CA VAL A 242 17.99 2.21 -9.13
C VAL A 242 16.68 3.01 -9.09
N PHE A 243 16.60 4.12 -9.81
CA PHE A 243 15.43 4.98 -9.79
C PHE A 243 14.33 4.44 -10.71
N GLY A 244 13.10 4.43 -10.19
CA GLY A 244 11.91 3.89 -10.87
C GLY A 244 11.96 2.36 -11.01
N LYS A 245 12.43 1.69 -9.95
CA LYS A 245 12.69 0.24 -9.91
C LYS A 245 12.03 -0.40 -8.69
N LEU A 246 11.65 -1.66 -8.87
CA LEU A 246 11.53 -2.61 -7.78
C LEU A 246 12.82 -3.43 -7.75
N LEU A 247 13.57 -3.37 -6.65
CA LEU A 247 14.78 -4.16 -6.46
C LEU A 247 14.46 -5.45 -5.70
N ARG A 248 15.21 -6.53 -5.94
CA ARG A 248 15.17 -7.77 -5.17
C ARG A 248 16.59 -8.17 -4.74
N ILE A 249 16.80 -8.28 -3.43
CA ILE A 249 18.10 -8.60 -2.81
C ILE A 249 17.95 -9.74 -1.78
N ASP A 250 19.05 -10.37 -1.44
CA ASP A 250 19.18 -11.25 -0.27
C ASP A 250 19.88 -10.47 0.85
N PRO A 251 19.20 -10.08 1.95
CA PRO A 251 19.85 -9.32 3.03
C PRO A 251 20.93 -10.11 3.78
N ASP A 252 20.94 -11.45 3.70
CA ASP A 252 21.91 -12.32 4.37
C ASP A 252 23.14 -12.65 3.50
N GLY A 253 23.06 -12.40 2.19
CA GLY A 253 24.16 -12.60 1.26
C GLY A 253 25.23 -11.49 1.31
N ASP A 254 26.28 -11.64 0.50
CA ASP A 254 27.43 -10.73 0.47
C ASP A 254 28.06 -10.51 -0.93
N ASN A 255 27.41 -10.96 -2.01
CA ASN A 255 27.94 -10.84 -3.38
C ASN A 255 27.60 -9.52 -4.07
N SER A 256 26.96 -8.56 -3.40
CA SER A 256 26.76 -7.21 -3.94
C SER A 256 28.08 -6.45 -4.10
N SER A 257 28.03 -5.34 -4.84
CA SER A 257 29.21 -4.49 -5.08
C SER A 257 29.81 -3.89 -3.80
N ASN A 258 28.99 -3.62 -2.78
CA ASN A 258 29.41 -3.11 -1.47
C ASN A 258 29.64 -4.21 -0.43
N GLY A 259 29.34 -5.47 -0.76
CA GLY A 259 29.50 -6.64 0.10
C GLY A 259 28.64 -6.65 1.35
N GLN A 260 27.55 -5.86 1.40
CA GLN A 260 26.65 -5.79 2.56
C GLN A 260 25.38 -6.65 2.42
N TYR A 261 25.06 -7.07 1.20
CA TYR A 261 23.90 -7.90 0.87
C TYR A 261 24.23 -8.80 -0.33
N GLY A 262 23.33 -9.72 -0.63
CA GLY A 262 23.41 -10.60 -1.78
C GLY A 262 22.49 -10.19 -2.92
N VAL A 263 22.87 -10.54 -4.14
CA VAL A 263 22.05 -10.39 -5.34
C VAL A 263 21.65 -11.78 -5.82
N PRO A 264 20.33 -12.11 -5.83
CA PRO A 264 19.84 -13.40 -6.29
C PRO A 264 20.27 -13.68 -7.73
N SER A 265 20.80 -14.88 -7.98
CA SER A 265 21.32 -15.26 -9.30
C SER A 265 20.23 -15.38 -10.38
N ASP A 266 18.98 -15.55 -9.96
CA ASP A 266 17.81 -15.63 -10.81
C ASP A 266 17.18 -14.24 -11.06
N ASN A 267 17.75 -13.14 -10.52
CA ASN A 267 17.35 -11.79 -10.96
C ASN A 267 17.55 -11.65 -12.48
N PRO A 268 16.64 -10.94 -13.18
CA PRO A 268 16.57 -10.92 -14.63
C PRO A 268 17.85 -10.39 -15.28
N PHE A 269 18.58 -9.53 -14.58
CA PHE A 269 19.80 -8.90 -15.09
C PHE A 269 21.08 -9.30 -14.35
N ALA A 270 21.02 -10.25 -13.41
CA ALA A 270 22.22 -10.64 -12.66
C ALA A 270 23.28 -11.37 -13.52
N ASN A 271 22.85 -11.93 -14.66
CA ASN A 271 23.69 -12.75 -15.53
C ASN A 271 23.55 -12.40 -17.02
N ASP A 272 23.15 -11.16 -17.34
CA ASP A 272 22.95 -10.69 -18.73
C ASP A 272 24.29 -10.48 -19.49
N GLY A 273 25.40 -10.40 -18.75
CA GLY A 273 26.73 -10.18 -19.30
C GLY A 273 27.08 -8.71 -19.57
N ASP A 274 26.24 -7.78 -19.13
CA ASP A 274 26.46 -6.34 -19.20
C ASP A 274 26.89 -5.80 -17.82
N SER A 275 28.07 -5.19 -17.76
CA SER A 275 28.59 -4.63 -16.50
C SER A 275 27.92 -3.31 -16.10
N ASP A 276 27.19 -2.69 -17.03
CA ASP A 276 26.50 -1.43 -16.78
C ASP A 276 25.09 -1.67 -16.21
N THR A 277 24.53 -2.88 -16.33
CA THR A 277 23.24 -3.23 -15.74
C THR A 277 23.35 -3.51 -14.24
N LEU A 278 22.43 -2.98 -13.46
CA LEU A 278 22.30 -3.30 -12.03
C LEU A 278 21.59 -4.64 -11.84
N ALA A 279 22.33 -5.58 -11.26
CA ALA A 279 21.87 -6.94 -11.01
C ALA A 279 20.74 -7.02 -9.97
N GLU A 280 20.55 -5.98 -9.15
CA GLU A 280 19.50 -5.86 -8.13
C GLU A 280 18.09 -5.68 -8.72
N ILE A 281 17.97 -5.26 -9.98
CA ILE A 281 16.68 -4.92 -10.58
C ILE A 281 15.82 -6.19 -10.73
N TYR A 282 14.63 -6.17 -10.11
CA TYR A 282 13.59 -7.17 -10.31
C TYR A 282 12.60 -6.74 -11.39
N ALA A 283 12.14 -5.48 -11.34
CA ALA A 283 11.26 -4.86 -12.33
C ALA A 283 11.57 -3.37 -12.45
N TYR A 284 11.20 -2.75 -13.56
CA TYR A 284 11.54 -1.36 -13.87
C TYR A 284 10.43 -0.61 -14.62
N GLY A 285 10.62 0.69 -14.83
CA GLY A 285 9.63 1.50 -15.53
C GLY A 285 8.51 2.03 -14.62
N PHE A 286 8.79 2.21 -13.33
CA PHE A 286 7.84 2.84 -12.39
C PHE A 286 8.15 4.33 -12.22
N ARG A 287 7.13 5.15 -11.93
CA ARG A 287 7.32 6.56 -11.59
C ARG A 287 7.66 6.75 -10.13
N ASN A 288 6.82 6.23 -9.27
CA ASN A 288 6.89 6.28 -7.83
C ASN A 288 6.17 5.07 -7.26
N GLN A 289 6.77 3.89 -7.49
CA GLN A 289 6.34 2.62 -6.90
C GLN A 289 6.27 2.79 -5.38
N HIS A 290 5.08 3.04 -4.87
CA HIS A 290 4.89 3.62 -3.55
C HIS A 290 4.84 2.55 -2.47
N ARG A 291 4.09 1.47 -2.76
CA ARG A 291 3.79 0.38 -1.83
C ARG A 291 3.75 -0.94 -2.57
N ILE A 292 4.14 -1.99 -1.88
CA ILE A 292 3.99 -3.38 -2.32
C ILE A 292 3.28 -4.20 -1.24
N SER A 293 2.47 -5.16 -1.66
CA SER A 293 1.84 -6.13 -0.79
C SER A 293 1.67 -7.46 -1.52
N TRP A 294 1.31 -8.51 -0.78
CA TRP A 294 1.00 -9.82 -1.33
C TRP A 294 -0.41 -10.20 -0.94
N ASP A 295 -1.12 -10.84 -1.86
CA ASP A 295 -2.35 -11.51 -1.49
C ASP A 295 -2.04 -12.75 -0.64
N LEU A 296 -2.57 -12.80 0.59
CA LEU A 296 -2.33 -13.88 1.56
C LEU A 296 -2.92 -15.25 1.15
N GLN A 297 -3.57 -15.35 0.00
CA GLN A 297 -4.11 -16.62 -0.51
C GLN A 297 -3.41 -17.10 -1.79
N THR A 298 -3.16 -16.19 -2.74
CA THR A 298 -2.58 -16.54 -4.05
C THR A 298 -1.08 -16.26 -4.14
N GLY A 299 -0.54 -15.41 -3.28
CA GLY A 299 0.86 -14.99 -3.33
C GLY A 299 1.17 -13.99 -4.44
N VAL A 300 0.17 -13.47 -5.16
CA VAL A 300 0.42 -12.44 -6.17
C VAL A 300 0.92 -11.17 -5.49
N MET A 301 2.04 -10.65 -5.98
CA MET A 301 2.55 -9.35 -5.56
C MET A 301 1.76 -8.24 -6.24
N ILE A 302 1.31 -7.27 -5.47
CA ILE A 302 0.56 -6.11 -5.92
C ILE A 302 1.37 -4.86 -5.60
N GLY A 303 1.50 -3.98 -6.59
CA GLY A 303 2.25 -2.75 -6.50
C GLY A 303 1.38 -1.54 -6.84
N THR A 304 1.49 -0.45 -6.08
CA THR A 304 0.84 0.81 -6.44
C THR A 304 1.87 1.84 -6.90
N ASP A 305 1.58 2.51 -8.01
CA ASP A 305 2.46 3.51 -8.62
C ASP A 305 1.74 4.87 -8.73
N ILE A 306 2.40 5.92 -8.21
CA ILE A 306 1.84 7.28 -8.19
C ILE A 306 2.17 8.01 -9.49
N GLY A 307 1.13 8.45 -10.20
CA GLY A 307 1.18 9.19 -11.46
C GLY A 307 1.78 10.60 -11.39
N GLU A 308 2.13 11.16 -12.56
CA GLU A 308 2.62 12.54 -12.67
C GLU A 308 1.47 13.54 -12.63
N SER A 309 0.48 13.33 -13.47
CA SER A 309 -0.58 14.30 -13.72
C SER A 309 -1.88 13.65 -14.14
N ARG A 310 -1.90 12.38 -14.58
CA ARG A 310 -3.05 11.80 -15.25
C ARG A 310 -3.58 10.56 -14.57
N THR A 311 -2.73 9.58 -14.29
CA THR A 311 -3.19 8.23 -13.96
C THR A 311 -2.49 7.70 -12.73
N GLU A 312 -3.28 7.19 -11.80
CA GLU A 312 -2.85 6.39 -10.66
C GLU A 312 -3.01 4.90 -11.00
N GLU A 313 -2.04 4.06 -10.61
CA GLU A 313 -1.93 2.70 -11.13
C GLU A 313 -1.82 1.63 -10.03
N VAL A 314 -2.48 0.50 -10.26
CA VAL A 314 -2.23 -0.77 -9.59
C VAL A 314 -1.64 -1.74 -10.61
N ASN A 315 -0.53 -2.36 -10.27
CA ASN A 315 0.26 -3.25 -11.12
C ASN A 315 0.52 -4.58 -10.40
N PHE A 316 0.78 -5.66 -11.15
CA PHE A 316 1.38 -6.88 -10.61
C PHE A 316 2.85 -6.95 -11.03
N PRO A 317 3.82 -6.58 -10.18
CA PRO A 317 5.25 -6.62 -10.51
C PRO A 317 5.75 -8.02 -10.89
N LYS A 318 6.20 -8.18 -12.13
CA LYS A 318 6.76 -9.42 -12.68
C LYS A 318 8.26 -9.32 -12.83
N ILE A 319 8.94 -10.46 -12.73
CA ILE A 319 10.38 -10.53 -12.96
C ILE A 319 10.73 -10.06 -14.38
N GLY A 320 11.57 -9.03 -14.47
CA GLY A 320 11.97 -8.37 -15.71
C GLY A 320 10.91 -7.46 -16.34
N GLY A 321 9.75 -7.27 -15.70
CA GLY A 321 8.66 -6.46 -16.24
C GLY A 321 9.03 -4.98 -16.38
N ASN A 322 8.55 -4.36 -17.48
CA ASN A 322 8.71 -2.94 -17.78
C ASN A 322 7.35 -2.23 -17.69
N TYR A 323 7.16 -1.33 -16.71
CA TYR A 323 5.90 -0.63 -16.45
C TYR A 323 5.80 0.72 -17.18
N GLY A 324 6.68 0.96 -18.14
CA GLY A 324 6.50 1.99 -19.16
C GLY A 324 6.89 3.41 -18.75
N TRP A 325 6.98 3.77 -17.47
CA TRP A 325 7.43 5.12 -17.08
C TRP A 325 8.88 5.35 -17.55
N SER A 326 9.24 6.47 -18.18
CA SER A 326 8.45 7.69 -18.41
C SER A 326 7.93 7.82 -19.85
N GLU A 327 7.75 6.72 -20.57
CA GLU A 327 7.17 6.71 -21.92
C GLU A 327 5.64 6.73 -21.85
N TYR A 328 5.10 5.97 -20.91
CA TYR A 328 3.67 5.86 -20.63
C TYR A 328 3.35 6.28 -19.20
N GLU A 329 2.12 6.76 -19.00
CA GLU A 329 1.52 7.06 -17.70
C GLU A 329 0.10 6.45 -17.70
N GLY A 330 -0.07 5.27 -17.11
CA GLY A 330 -1.25 4.48 -17.41
C GLY A 330 -1.26 4.02 -18.85
N VAL A 331 -2.41 4.24 -19.49
CA VAL A 331 -2.68 3.85 -20.88
C VAL A 331 -2.53 5.02 -21.85
N LEU A 332 -1.76 6.02 -21.45
CA LEU A 332 -1.49 7.24 -22.21
C LEU A 332 0.01 7.37 -22.45
N HIS A 333 0.38 7.86 -23.63
CA HIS A 333 1.73 8.39 -23.84
C HIS A 333 1.98 9.54 -22.85
N ARG A 334 3.23 9.81 -22.48
CA ARG A 334 3.55 10.87 -21.51
C ARG A 334 3.02 12.26 -21.92
N ASP A 335 2.90 12.53 -23.21
CA ASP A 335 2.30 13.78 -23.70
C ASP A 335 0.78 13.86 -23.52
N GLY A 336 0.14 12.76 -23.13
CA GLY A 336 -1.28 12.59 -22.87
C GLY A 336 -2.06 12.08 -24.08
N SER A 337 -1.40 11.77 -25.19
CA SER A 337 -2.08 11.13 -26.32
C SER A 337 -2.42 9.67 -25.99
N PRO A 338 -3.57 9.16 -26.48
CA PRO A 338 -3.97 7.77 -26.22
C PRO A 338 -3.05 6.79 -26.96
N ILE A 339 -2.81 5.64 -26.34
CA ILE A 339 -2.18 4.50 -26.99
C ILE A 339 -3.12 3.96 -28.08
N THR A 340 -2.54 3.62 -29.23
CA THR A 340 -3.25 3.09 -30.40
C THR A 340 -2.74 1.70 -30.76
N ARG A 341 -3.49 0.98 -31.60
CA ARG A 341 -3.05 -0.33 -32.12
C ARG A 341 -1.81 -0.27 -33.01
N ASP A 342 -1.40 0.92 -33.43
CA ASP A 342 -0.20 1.12 -34.24
C ASP A 342 1.07 1.30 -33.38
N ASP A 343 0.91 1.49 -32.06
CA ASP A 343 2.02 1.58 -31.12
C ASP A 343 2.57 0.18 -30.78
N ASP A 344 3.90 0.01 -30.87
CA ASP A 344 4.55 -1.21 -30.40
C ASP A 344 4.65 -1.19 -28.88
N THR A 345 3.76 -1.96 -28.26
CA THR A 345 3.55 -2.02 -26.81
C THR A 345 3.98 -3.35 -26.22
N SER A 346 4.66 -4.19 -27.01
CA SER A 346 4.90 -5.60 -26.70
C SER A 346 5.88 -5.85 -25.56
N GLU A 347 6.66 -4.84 -25.17
CA GLU A 347 7.62 -4.92 -24.06
C GLU A 347 7.06 -4.44 -22.72
N PHE A 348 5.86 -3.86 -22.69
CA PHE A 348 5.31 -3.21 -21.50
C PHE A 348 4.25 -4.07 -20.80
N GLU A 349 4.26 -3.97 -19.48
CA GLU A 349 3.19 -4.45 -18.60
C GLU A 349 2.21 -3.30 -18.32
N TRP A 350 0.92 -3.62 -18.21
CA TRP A 350 -0.16 -2.63 -18.10
C TRP A 350 -0.84 -2.67 -16.74
N PRO A 351 -1.38 -1.53 -16.25
CA PRO A 351 -2.06 -1.49 -14.96
C PRO A 351 -3.31 -2.35 -14.96
N VAL A 352 -3.44 -3.18 -13.93
CA VAL A 352 -4.58 -4.08 -13.73
C VAL A 352 -5.78 -3.36 -13.11
N ALA A 353 -5.57 -2.21 -12.49
CA ALA A 353 -6.61 -1.24 -12.10
C ALA A 353 -6.00 0.17 -12.16
N LYS A 354 -6.83 1.17 -12.47
CA LYS A 354 -6.37 2.56 -12.67
C LYS A 354 -7.48 3.57 -12.42
N TYR A 355 -7.14 4.77 -12.00
CA TYR A 355 -8.07 5.91 -11.94
C TYR A 355 -7.34 7.22 -12.24
N ASP A 356 -8.08 8.27 -12.61
CA ASP A 356 -7.49 9.53 -13.05
C ASP A 356 -7.39 10.62 -11.96
N HIS A 357 -6.66 11.69 -12.27
CA HIS A 357 -6.49 12.83 -11.36
C HIS A 357 -7.71 13.76 -11.25
N GLY A 358 -8.81 13.45 -11.95
CA GLY A 358 -10.13 14.01 -11.68
C GLY A 358 -10.75 13.40 -10.41
N ASP A 359 -10.39 12.16 -10.09
CA ASP A 359 -10.89 11.41 -8.93
C ASP A 359 -9.94 11.38 -7.73
N GLY A 360 -8.62 11.39 -7.96
CA GLY A 360 -7.59 11.45 -6.91
C GLY A 360 -6.35 12.25 -7.29
N PHE A 361 -5.27 12.08 -6.55
CA PHE A 361 -4.03 12.86 -6.67
C PHE A 361 -2.74 12.08 -6.37
N ALA A 362 -2.83 11.00 -5.59
CA ALA A 362 -1.72 10.10 -5.29
C ALA A 362 -2.26 8.81 -4.65
N ILE A 363 -2.14 7.68 -5.34
CA ILE A 363 -2.55 6.38 -4.81
C ILE A 363 -1.74 5.99 -3.57
N ALA A 364 -2.43 5.46 -2.58
CA ALA A 364 -1.86 4.83 -1.40
C ALA A 364 -1.49 3.36 -1.70
N GLY A 365 -0.97 2.64 -0.70
CA GLY A 365 -0.89 1.18 -0.80
C GLY A 365 -2.27 0.54 -0.69
N GLY A 366 -2.29 -0.78 -0.62
CA GLY A 366 -3.52 -1.54 -0.44
C GLY A 366 -3.24 -3.00 -0.13
N PHE A 367 -4.31 -3.73 0.19
CA PHE A 367 -4.25 -5.16 0.48
C PHE A 367 -5.49 -5.85 -0.08
N VAL A 368 -5.35 -7.12 -0.47
CA VAL A 368 -6.51 -7.96 -0.75
C VAL A 368 -7.14 -8.35 0.57
N TYR A 369 -8.42 -8.04 0.74
CA TYR A 369 -9.11 -8.36 1.99
C TYR A 369 -9.36 -9.86 2.09
N ARG A 370 -8.82 -10.46 3.15
CA ARG A 370 -8.94 -11.89 3.49
C ARG A 370 -9.51 -12.13 4.89
N GLY A 371 -9.86 -11.05 5.59
CA GLY A 371 -10.44 -11.10 6.93
C GLY A 371 -11.88 -11.58 6.92
N THR A 372 -12.48 -11.57 8.10
CA THR A 372 -13.82 -12.10 8.36
C THR A 372 -14.81 -11.04 8.86
N LEU A 373 -14.33 -9.87 9.29
CA LEU A 373 -15.19 -8.79 9.80
C LEU A 373 -16.03 -8.07 8.74
N VAL A 374 -15.64 -8.15 7.47
CA VAL A 374 -16.34 -7.60 6.30
C VAL A 374 -16.40 -8.62 5.16
N PRO A 375 -17.25 -9.66 5.24
CA PRO A 375 -17.30 -10.73 4.24
C PRO A 375 -17.49 -10.23 2.80
N GLU A 376 -18.18 -9.12 2.59
CA GLU A 376 -18.44 -8.48 1.30
C GLU A 376 -17.17 -7.97 0.60
N LEU A 377 -16.08 -7.75 1.35
CA LEU A 377 -14.79 -7.33 0.81
C LEU A 377 -13.88 -8.51 0.44
N THR A 378 -14.25 -9.75 0.75
CA THR A 378 -13.39 -10.93 0.50
C THR A 378 -12.96 -11.00 -0.96
N GLY A 379 -11.64 -11.07 -1.19
CA GLY A 379 -11.06 -11.15 -2.54
C GLY A 379 -11.03 -9.82 -3.31
N LYS A 380 -11.33 -8.70 -2.64
CA LYS A 380 -11.21 -7.35 -3.22
C LYS A 380 -9.91 -6.70 -2.76
N PHE A 381 -9.16 -6.13 -3.70
CA PHE A 381 -8.01 -5.30 -3.39
C PHE A 381 -8.48 -3.93 -2.96
N ILE A 382 -8.30 -3.57 -1.68
CA ILE A 382 -8.70 -2.28 -1.10
C ILE A 382 -7.48 -1.36 -1.10
N TYR A 383 -7.65 -0.16 -1.65
CA TYR A 383 -6.64 0.89 -1.74
C TYR A 383 -7.32 2.26 -1.63
N GLY A 384 -6.60 3.35 -1.83
CA GLY A 384 -7.21 4.68 -1.71
C GLY A 384 -6.28 5.80 -2.11
N ASP A 385 -6.74 7.02 -1.92
CA ASP A 385 -6.00 8.23 -2.28
C ASP A 385 -5.39 8.91 -1.04
N ILE A 386 -4.08 9.14 -1.09
CA ILE A 386 -3.30 9.75 0.00
C ILE A 386 -3.82 11.15 0.33
N VAL A 387 -4.26 11.93 -0.66
CA VAL A 387 -4.56 13.35 -0.48
C VAL A 387 -5.97 13.53 0.05
N ASN A 388 -6.98 13.05 -0.68
CA ASN A 388 -8.38 13.32 -0.36
C ASN A 388 -8.98 12.30 0.62
N GLY A 389 -8.35 11.13 0.80
CA GLY A 389 -8.80 10.11 1.74
C GLY A 389 -9.95 9.24 1.26
N ARG A 390 -10.30 9.29 -0.03
CA ARG A 390 -11.23 8.34 -0.65
C ARG A 390 -10.61 6.95 -0.65
N ILE A 391 -11.46 5.94 -0.51
CA ILE A 391 -11.07 4.54 -0.47
C ILE A 391 -11.75 3.85 -1.65
N TYR A 392 -11.02 2.98 -2.31
CA TYR A 392 -11.45 2.26 -3.50
C TYR A 392 -11.22 0.77 -3.32
N TYR A 393 -11.89 -0.01 -4.16
CA TYR A 393 -11.54 -1.41 -4.36
C TYR A 393 -11.73 -1.84 -5.81
N SER A 394 -11.01 -2.91 -6.17
CA SER A 394 -11.22 -3.69 -7.39
C SER A 394 -11.27 -5.17 -7.04
N ASP A 395 -12.03 -5.95 -7.81
CA ASP A 395 -12.11 -7.40 -7.64
C ASP A 395 -10.81 -8.06 -8.13
N LEU A 396 -10.15 -8.86 -7.27
CA LEU A 396 -8.86 -9.47 -7.61
C LEU A 396 -8.96 -10.39 -8.83
N ASP A 397 -10.07 -11.11 -8.97
CA ASP A 397 -10.28 -12.00 -10.13
C ASP A 397 -10.33 -11.21 -11.45
N GLU A 398 -10.90 -10.00 -11.44
CA GLU A 398 -10.91 -9.12 -12.61
C GLU A 398 -9.51 -8.55 -12.89
N MET A 399 -8.76 -8.22 -11.84
CA MET A 399 -7.37 -7.75 -11.97
C MET A 399 -6.48 -8.85 -12.56
N LEU A 400 -6.62 -10.09 -12.10
CA LEU A 400 -5.93 -11.27 -12.64
C LEU A 400 -6.33 -11.55 -14.09
N ALA A 401 -7.61 -11.36 -14.45
CA ALA A 401 -8.07 -11.50 -15.82
C ALA A 401 -7.47 -10.42 -16.74
N ALA A 402 -7.37 -9.18 -16.28
CA ALA A 402 -6.72 -8.09 -17.00
C ALA A 402 -5.23 -8.35 -17.22
N ASP A 403 -4.53 -8.81 -16.18
CA ASP A 403 -3.11 -9.19 -16.28
C ASP A 403 -2.88 -10.32 -17.29
N ALA A 404 -3.76 -11.32 -17.29
CA ALA A 404 -3.69 -12.45 -18.22
C ALA A 404 -3.99 -12.05 -19.68
N ASP A 405 -4.80 -11.03 -19.92
CA ASP A 405 -5.02 -10.47 -21.26
C ASP A 405 -3.80 -9.67 -21.74
N GLY A 406 -3.11 -8.99 -20.82
CA GLY A 406 -1.87 -8.25 -21.09
C GLY A 406 -2.08 -7.05 -22.03
N SER A 407 -3.31 -6.56 -22.16
CA SER A 407 -3.67 -5.46 -23.07
C SER A 407 -3.80 -4.14 -22.32
N PHE A 408 -3.26 -3.05 -22.90
CA PHE A 408 -3.48 -1.69 -22.42
C PHE A 408 -4.97 -1.27 -22.42
N SER A 409 -5.84 -2.04 -23.09
CA SER A 409 -7.28 -1.76 -23.15
C SER A 409 -8.11 -2.46 -22.07
N THR A 410 -7.48 -3.23 -21.18
CA THR A 410 -8.18 -4.01 -20.15
C THR A 410 -7.65 -3.67 -18.76
N SER A 411 -8.56 -3.39 -17.83
CA SER A 411 -8.30 -3.29 -16.39
C SER A 411 -9.57 -3.70 -15.64
N ALA A 412 -9.45 -4.04 -14.37
CA ALA A 412 -10.59 -4.21 -13.48
C ALA A 412 -11.34 -2.89 -13.28
N ASP A 413 -12.63 -3.00 -12.97
CA ASP A 413 -13.42 -1.84 -12.57
C ASP A 413 -12.97 -1.32 -11.20
N VAL A 414 -13.09 -0.01 -10.99
CA VAL A 414 -12.78 0.65 -9.72
C VAL A 414 -14.07 1.10 -9.04
N TYR A 415 -14.26 0.68 -7.80
CA TYR A 415 -15.42 1.01 -6.99
C TYR A 415 -15.01 1.87 -5.80
N GLU A 416 -15.82 2.87 -5.44
CA GLU A 416 -15.65 3.64 -4.20
C GLU A 416 -16.23 2.91 -3.00
N LEU A 417 -15.44 2.77 -1.94
CA LEU A 417 -15.85 2.23 -0.65
C LEU A 417 -16.34 3.39 0.24
N PHE A 418 -17.63 3.36 0.58
CA PHE A 418 -18.23 4.37 1.45
C PHE A 418 -18.10 3.98 2.92
N LEU A 419 -17.98 4.98 3.80
CA LEU A 419 -17.79 4.76 5.23
C LEU A 419 -18.97 5.29 6.04
N THR A 420 -19.34 4.53 7.07
CA THR A 420 -20.16 5.01 8.19
C THR A 420 -19.39 4.92 9.50
N GLN A 421 -19.69 5.81 10.44
CA GLN A 421 -19.25 5.73 11.83
C GLN A 421 -20.46 6.00 12.73
N ASP A 422 -20.77 5.06 13.61
CA ASP A 422 -21.95 5.06 14.46
C ASP A 422 -23.26 5.26 13.65
N GLY A 423 -23.32 4.67 12.45
CA GLY A 423 -24.45 4.77 11.53
C GLY A 423 -24.53 6.07 10.70
N GLU A 424 -23.65 7.04 10.94
CA GLU A 424 -23.58 8.28 10.15
C GLU A 424 -22.57 8.18 9.01
N SER A 425 -22.92 8.71 7.84
CA SER A 425 -21.98 8.74 6.70
C SER A 425 -20.82 9.70 7.00
N VAL A 426 -19.60 9.19 6.85
CA VAL A 426 -18.37 9.92 7.13
C VAL A 426 -17.38 9.79 5.97
N SER A 427 -16.36 10.66 5.97
CA SER A 427 -15.17 10.54 5.14
C SER A 427 -13.93 10.57 6.01
N ILE A 428 -12.81 10.02 5.55
CA ILE A 428 -11.54 10.16 6.28
C ILE A 428 -11.19 11.63 6.49
N ALA A 429 -11.44 12.49 5.49
CA ALA A 429 -11.23 13.92 5.60
C ALA A 429 -12.06 14.56 6.73
N SER A 430 -13.34 14.19 6.89
CA SER A 430 -14.18 14.72 7.97
C SER A 430 -13.73 14.24 9.34
N LEU A 431 -13.42 12.93 9.48
CA LEU A 431 -12.93 12.35 10.72
C LEU A 431 -11.63 13.02 11.20
N VAL A 432 -10.66 13.18 10.29
CA VAL A 432 -9.38 13.82 10.60
C VAL A 432 -9.56 15.31 10.93
N THR A 433 -10.44 16.01 10.21
CA THR A 433 -10.71 17.44 10.44
C THR A 433 -11.33 17.67 11.81
N GLU A 434 -12.30 16.85 12.20
CA GLU A 434 -12.93 16.88 13.51
C GLU A 434 -11.91 16.64 14.62
N GLU A 435 -11.14 15.57 14.52
CA GLU A 435 -10.15 15.18 15.52
C GLU A 435 -9.04 16.23 15.70
N ARG A 436 -8.66 16.92 14.63
CA ARG A 436 -7.68 18.01 14.69
C ARG A 436 -8.26 19.32 15.21
N GLY A 437 -9.58 19.48 15.23
CA GLY A 437 -10.27 20.72 15.57
C GLY A 437 -9.98 21.87 14.61
N GLY A 438 -9.68 21.57 13.33
CA GLY A 438 -9.31 22.58 12.33
C GLY A 438 -8.96 22.02 10.95
N GLU A 439 -8.73 22.91 9.99
CA GLU A 439 -8.50 22.57 8.57
C GLU A 439 -7.28 21.67 8.36
N LEU A 440 -7.39 20.73 7.41
CA LEU A 440 -6.31 19.81 7.00
C LEU A 440 -5.10 20.58 6.46
N PRO A 441 -3.86 20.27 6.88
CA PRO A 441 -2.67 20.91 6.33
C PRO A 441 -2.56 20.61 4.85
N ASN A 442 -2.53 21.66 4.02
CA ASN A 442 -2.51 21.54 2.56
C ASN A 442 -3.69 20.74 1.98
N ASN A 443 -4.83 20.69 2.69
CA ASN A 443 -6.02 19.92 2.29
C ASN A 443 -5.73 18.42 2.07
N ARG A 444 -4.90 17.82 2.95
CA ARG A 444 -4.46 16.42 2.87
C ARG A 444 -4.76 15.62 4.12
N VAL A 445 -5.19 14.37 3.95
CA VAL A 445 -5.30 13.40 5.04
C VAL A 445 -4.04 12.55 5.21
N ASP A 446 -3.27 12.34 4.14
CA ASP A 446 -2.13 11.42 4.09
C ASP A 446 -2.49 9.97 4.51
N LEU A 447 -3.46 9.39 3.80
CA LEU A 447 -4.04 8.06 4.03
C LEU A 447 -3.01 6.93 3.92
N ARG A 448 -3.09 5.93 4.81
CA ARG A 448 -2.22 4.75 4.90
C ARG A 448 -3.03 3.53 5.31
N PHE A 449 -2.48 2.35 5.02
CA PHE A 449 -3.12 1.07 5.32
C PHE A 449 -2.15 0.08 5.97
N GLY A 450 -2.72 -0.93 6.62
CA GLY A 450 -2.04 -2.13 7.10
C GLY A 450 -2.98 -3.33 7.01
N GLN A 451 -2.41 -4.53 7.01
CA GLN A 451 -3.15 -5.79 7.08
C GLN A 451 -2.44 -6.72 8.07
N THR A 452 -3.23 -7.53 8.77
CA THR A 452 -2.73 -8.61 9.62
C THR A 452 -2.81 -9.96 8.93
N SER A 453 -2.07 -10.95 9.43
CA SER A 453 -1.97 -12.32 8.89
C SER A 453 -3.29 -13.08 8.86
N ASP A 454 -4.25 -12.68 9.71
CA ASP A 454 -5.64 -13.16 9.68
C ASP A 454 -6.50 -12.49 8.60
N GLY A 455 -5.90 -11.58 7.81
CA GLY A 455 -6.52 -10.91 6.67
C GLY A 455 -7.30 -9.64 7.01
N GLU A 456 -7.38 -9.25 8.29
CA GLU A 456 -8.08 -8.04 8.72
C GLU A 456 -7.37 -6.76 8.26
N PHE A 457 -8.15 -5.73 7.98
CA PHE A 457 -7.69 -4.52 7.32
C PHE A 457 -7.74 -3.31 8.25
N TYR A 458 -6.65 -2.53 8.24
CA TYR A 458 -6.50 -1.35 9.07
C TYR A 458 -6.18 -0.10 8.24
N LEU A 459 -6.69 1.02 8.71
CA LEU A 459 -6.53 2.34 8.10
C LEU A 459 -5.88 3.30 9.11
N THR A 460 -4.91 4.07 8.63
CA THR A 460 -4.23 5.10 9.42
C THR A 460 -4.06 6.38 8.60
N THR A 461 -3.71 7.48 9.26
CA THR A 461 -3.36 8.75 8.61
C THR A 461 -2.12 9.35 9.24
N LYS A 462 -1.42 10.25 8.54
CA LYS A 462 -0.29 11.00 9.14
C LYS A 462 -0.73 12.23 9.96
N GLN A 463 -1.99 12.31 10.34
CA GLN A 463 -2.59 13.55 10.82
C GLN A 463 -3.13 13.42 12.25
N ASP A 464 -3.72 12.28 12.61
CA ASP A 464 -4.52 12.13 13.83
C ASP A 464 -4.07 11.02 14.80
N GLY A 465 -3.12 10.18 14.39
CA GLY A 465 -2.52 9.13 15.20
C GLY A 465 -3.45 7.94 15.48
N TRP A 466 -4.62 7.89 14.84
CA TRP A 466 -5.58 6.79 14.99
C TRP A 466 -5.25 5.65 14.04
N VAL A 467 -5.30 4.43 14.57
CA VAL A 467 -5.51 3.18 13.84
C VAL A 467 -7.00 2.88 13.86
N ARG A 468 -7.54 2.58 12.68
CA ARG A 468 -8.95 2.29 12.46
C ARG A 468 -9.11 0.93 11.81
N GLN A 469 -10.22 0.27 12.08
CA GLN A 469 -10.56 -1.03 11.48
C GLN A 469 -11.90 -0.91 10.75
N LEU A 470 -12.03 -1.65 9.65
CA LEU A 470 -13.28 -1.79 8.93
C LEU A 470 -14.08 -2.97 9.50
N THR A 471 -15.38 -2.78 9.64
CA THR A 471 -16.34 -3.85 9.97
C THR A 471 -17.54 -3.74 9.02
N SER A 472 -18.32 -4.80 8.85
CA SER A 472 -19.55 -4.72 8.05
C SER A 472 -20.41 -3.54 8.53
N ALA A 473 -20.92 -2.75 7.57
CA ALA A 473 -21.81 -1.65 7.91
C ALA A 473 -22.97 -2.18 8.74
N SER A 474 -23.26 -1.53 9.87
CA SER A 474 -24.48 -1.87 10.61
C SER A 474 -25.67 -1.56 9.71
N MET A 475 -26.33 -2.59 9.19
CA MET A 475 -27.60 -2.39 8.52
C MET A 475 -28.63 -1.98 9.58
N ALA A 476 -29.43 -0.96 9.30
CA ALA A 476 -30.45 -0.52 10.23
C ALA A 476 -31.36 -1.71 10.56
N GLY A 477 -31.46 -2.09 11.84
CA GLY A 477 -32.24 -3.24 12.26
C GLY A 477 -31.50 -4.59 12.23
N ASP A 478 -30.31 -4.69 11.66
CA ASP A 478 -29.41 -5.85 11.77
C ASP A 478 -28.66 -5.75 13.10
N TYR A 479 -29.36 -6.14 14.16
CA TYR A 479 -28.87 -6.02 15.53
C TYR A 479 -27.83 -7.09 15.85
N ASN A 480 -27.92 -8.28 15.24
CA ASN A 480 -26.96 -9.34 15.47
C ASN A 480 -25.73 -9.23 14.55
N ARG A 481 -25.77 -8.32 13.57
CA ARG A 481 -24.70 -7.98 12.62
C ARG A 481 -24.31 -9.16 11.74
N ASP A 482 -25.27 -9.99 11.35
CA ASP A 482 -25.04 -11.12 10.44
C ASP A 482 -25.24 -10.78 8.97
N GLY A 483 -25.52 -9.50 8.66
CA GLY A 483 -25.72 -8.98 7.32
C GLY A 483 -27.14 -9.18 6.79
N VAL A 484 -28.07 -9.69 7.61
CA VAL A 484 -29.46 -9.91 7.24
C VAL A 484 -30.37 -9.40 8.35
N VAL A 485 -31.31 -8.51 8.02
CA VAL A 485 -32.33 -8.07 8.97
C VAL A 485 -33.45 -9.10 9.02
N ASP A 486 -33.41 -10.02 9.98
CA ASP A 486 -34.37 -11.12 10.11
C ASP A 486 -34.90 -11.32 11.56
N ALA A 487 -35.47 -12.51 11.82
CA ALA A 487 -36.08 -12.80 13.11
C ALA A 487 -35.06 -12.97 14.26
N ALA A 488 -33.78 -13.18 13.93
CA ALA A 488 -32.69 -13.23 14.89
C ALA A 488 -32.45 -11.84 15.49
N ASP A 489 -32.51 -10.77 14.70
CA ASP A 489 -32.40 -9.40 15.19
C ASP A 489 -33.56 -9.02 16.11
N TYR A 490 -34.77 -9.41 15.73
CA TYR A 490 -35.95 -9.23 16.58
C TYR A 490 -35.75 -9.88 17.95
N THR A 491 -35.13 -11.05 17.97
CA THR A 491 -34.86 -11.78 19.20
C THR A 491 -33.88 -11.00 20.07
N LEU A 492 -32.83 -10.43 19.48
CA LEU A 492 -31.87 -9.59 20.18
C LEU A 492 -32.53 -8.32 20.73
N TRP A 493 -33.27 -7.57 19.91
CA TRP A 493 -34.04 -6.40 20.34
C TRP A 493 -34.97 -6.70 21.52
N ARG A 494 -35.75 -7.78 21.41
CA ARG A 494 -36.71 -8.18 22.45
C ARG A 494 -36.00 -8.48 23.76
N ASP A 495 -34.85 -9.16 23.69
CA ASP A 495 -34.11 -9.60 24.86
C ASP A 495 -33.32 -8.43 25.51
N THR A 496 -33.05 -7.37 24.75
CA THR A 496 -32.40 -6.14 25.25
C THR A 496 -33.36 -4.97 25.50
N LEU A 497 -34.68 -5.15 25.32
CA LEU A 497 -35.67 -4.08 25.51
C LEU A 497 -35.58 -3.43 26.90
N GLY A 498 -35.40 -2.11 26.94
CA GLY A 498 -35.22 -1.32 28.15
C GLY A 498 -33.78 -1.23 28.64
N GLN A 499 -32.81 -1.82 27.95
CA GLN A 499 -31.38 -1.57 28.21
C GLN A 499 -31.02 -0.13 27.82
N ALA A 500 -30.18 0.51 28.63
CA ALA A 500 -29.63 1.83 28.35
C ALA A 500 -28.13 1.83 28.68
N GLY A 501 -27.32 2.56 27.91
CA GLY A 501 -25.87 2.56 28.08
C GLY A 501 -25.14 3.24 26.94
N SER A 502 -23.81 3.19 26.94
CA SER A 502 -23.02 3.83 25.88
C SER A 502 -23.13 3.15 24.51
N ALA A 503 -23.52 1.87 24.47
CA ALA A 503 -23.71 1.08 23.24
C ALA A 503 -24.64 -0.13 23.49
N PRO A 504 -25.97 0.06 23.57
CA PRO A 504 -26.92 -1.05 23.69
C PRO A 504 -26.96 -1.89 22.40
N ALA A 505 -27.12 -3.21 22.52
CA ALA A 505 -26.96 -4.15 21.40
C ALA A 505 -28.00 -4.00 20.27
N ALA A 506 -29.15 -3.38 20.54
CA ALA A 506 -30.23 -3.21 19.58
C ALA A 506 -30.77 -1.77 19.57
N ASP A 507 -29.88 -0.80 19.76
CA ASP A 507 -30.17 0.63 19.63
C ASP A 507 -30.03 1.03 18.15
N GLY A 508 -31.14 0.91 17.42
CA GLY A 508 -31.22 1.19 15.98
C GLY A 508 -31.52 2.65 15.66
N ASP A 509 -31.97 3.46 16.61
CA ASP A 509 -32.18 4.90 16.41
C ASP A 509 -31.08 5.78 17.02
N GLY A 510 -30.14 5.17 17.76
CA GLY A 510 -28.93 5.79 18.28
C GLY A 510 -29.18 6.63 19.55
N ASP A 511 -30.33 6.52 20.19
CA ASP A 511 -30.71 7.32 21.36
C ASP A 511 -30.11 6.81 22.68
N LYS A 512 -29.35 5.71 22.63
CA LYS A 512 -28.67 5.03 23.75
C LYS A 512 -29.61 4.25 24.67
N VAL A 513 -30.84 4.00 24.24
CA VAL A 513 -31.87 3.25 24.96
C VAL A 513 -32.62 2.32 24.01
N VAL A 514 -32.62 1.01 24.28
CA VAL A 514 -33.45 0.08 23.49
C VAL A 514 -34.91 0.26 23.86
N THR A 515 -35.70 0.82 22.96
CA THR A 515 -37.13 1.10 23.09
C THR A 515 -37.95 0.48 21.95
N LEU A 516 -39.22 0.89 21.83
CA LEU A 516 -40.08 0.52 20.71
C LEU A 516 -39.71 1.27 19.42
N ALA A 517 -38.94 2.37 19.51
CA ALA A 517 -38.47 3.07 18.33
C ALA A 517 -37.48 2.20 17.53
N ASP A 518 -36.62 1.45 18.23
CA ASP A 518 -35.72 0.46 17.62
C ASP A 518 -36.48 -0.68 16.94
N TYR A 519 -37.55 -1.18 17.57
CA TYR A 519 -38.41 -2.14 16.89
C TYR A 519 -38.94 -1.61 15.55
N ASP A 520 -39.28 -0.32 15.48
CA ASP A 520 -39.71 0.29 14.23
C ASP A 520 -38.56 0.34 13.22
N VAL A 521 -37.31 0.55 13.65
CA VAL A 521 -36.11 0.46 12.80
C VAL A 521 -35.97 -0.95 12.22
N TRP A 522 -35.95 -2.00 13.06
CA TRP A 522 -35.92 -3.40 12.61
C TRP A 522 -37.08 -3.73 11.67
N ARG A 523 -38.31 -3.36 12.04
CA ARG A 523 -39.51 -3.69 11.26
C ARG A 523 -39.44 -3.05 9.88
N ASN A 524 -38.92 -1.83 9.78
CA ASN A 524 -38.81 -1.12 8.51
C ASN A 524 -37.72 -1.71 7.60
N ALA A 525 -36.74 -2.39 8.19
CA ALA A 525 -35.65 -3.02 7.47
C ALA A 525 -35.79 -4.54 7.32
N TYR A 526 -36.79 -5.18 7.94
CA TYR A 526 -36.97 -6.63 7.89
C TYR A 526 -37.00 -7.19 6.47
N GLY A 527 -36.13 -8.17 6.21
CA GLY A 527 -35.92 -8.78 4.91
C GLY A 527 -34.90 -8.07 4.03
N GLN A 528 -34.26 -7.00 4.50
CA GLN A 528 -33.04 -6.47 3.89
C GLN A 528 -31.89 -7.45 4.16
N SER A 529 -31.05 -7.66 3.15
CA SER A 529 -29.79 -8.37 3.29
C SER A 529 -28.72 -7.59 2.53
N GLY A 530 -27.48 -7.61 3.01
CA GLY A 530 -26.32 -7.24 2.21
C GLY A 530 -26.31 -8.02 0.89
N ALA A 531 -25.68 -7.47 -0.15
CA ALA A 531 -25.58 -8.16 -1.43
C ALA A 531 -24.98 -9.56 -1.18
N ALA A 532 -25.77 -10.60 -1.42
CA ALA A 532 -25.33 -11.97 -1.21
C ALA A 532 -24.05 -12.20 -2.03
N PRO A 533 -23.01 -12.85 -1.47
CA PRO A 533 -21.88 -13.26 -2.28
C PRO A 533 -22.43 -14.10 -3.43
N THR A 534 -22.13 -13.71 -4.67
CA THR A 534 -22.30 -14.61 -5.79
C THR A 534 -21.30 -15.72 -5.58
N THR A 535 -21.71 -16.78 -4.89
CA THR A 535 -20.97 -18.03 -4.93
C THR A 535 -20.89 -18.40 -6.40
N ALA A 536 -19.71 -18.28 -7.01
CA ALA A 536 -19.46 -18.87 -8.30
C ALA A 536 -19.90 -20.33 -8.20
N ALA A 537 -20.93 -20.70 -8.97
CA ALA A 537 -21.30 -22.09 -9.09
C ALA A 537 -20.04 -22.81 -9.59
N PRO A 538 -19.56 -23.89 -8.93
CA PRO A 538 -18.42 -24.61 -9.44
C PRO A 538 -18.76 -25.07 -10.86
N GLU A 539 -18.03 -24.57 -11.86
CA GLU A 539 -18.28 -24.96 -13.22
C GLU A 539 -18.16 -26.49 -13.32
N PRO A 540 -19.13 -27.17 -13.96
CA PRO A 540 -18.99 -28.60 -14.17
C PRO A 540 -17.77 -28.81 -15.06
N ALA A 541 -16.77 -29.51 -14.54
CA ALA A 541 -15.52 -29.86 -15.21
C ALA A 541 -15.75 -30.23 -16.69
N ALA A 542 -15.61 -29.26 -17.60
CA ALA A 542 -15.67 -29.48 -19.05
C ALA A 542 -14.44 -30.27 -19.55
N ALA A 543 -13.49 -30.59 -18.66
CA ALA A 543 -12.34 -31.45 -18.94
C ALA A 543 -12.65 -32.96 -19.00
N LEU A 544 -13.89 -33.41 -18.70
CA LEU A 544 -14.24 -34.85 -18.74
C LEU A 544 -15.08 -35.31 -19.94
N LEU A 545 -15.39 -34.43 -20.91
CA LEU A 545 -16.13 -34.79 -22.13
C LEU A 545 -15.28 -34.93 -23.40
N CYS A 546 -13.95 -34.73 -23.33
CA CYS A 546 -13.03 -34.98 -24.45
C CYS A 546 -12.27 -36.31 -24.40
N LEU A 547 -12.49 -37.17 -23.39
CA LEU A 547 -11.83 -38.49 -23.29
C LEU A 547 -12.73 -39.71 -23.55
N ALA A 548 -13.94 -39.50 -24.07
CA ALA A 548 -14.86 -40.58 -24.47
C ALA A 548 -14.93 -40.81 -26.00
N ALA A 549 -13.93 -40.37 -26.77
CA ALA A 549 -13.91 -40.50 -28.24
C ALA A 549 -12.73 -41.30 -28.83
N LEU A 550 -11.87 -41.92 -28.03
CA LEU A 550 -10.77 -42.76 -28.53
C LEU A 550 -10.63 -44.05 -27.72
N GLY A 551 -11.36 -45.09 -28.12
CA GLY A 551 -11.28 -46.40 -27.45
C GLY A 551 -12.14 -47.50 -28.06
N LEU A 552 -12.16 -47.65 -29.40
CA LEU A 552 -12.72 -48.85 -30.03
C LEU A 552 -11.60 -49.85 -30.35
N PRO A 553 -11.61 -51.07 -29.80
CA PRO A 553 -10.59 -52.08 -30.07
C PRO A 553 -10.84 -52.79 -31.41
N LEU A 554 -9.84 -52.77 -32.29
CA LEU A 554 -9.73 -53.62 -33.48
C LEU A 554 -9.52 -55.08 -33.05
N ALA A 555 -10.62 -55.81 -32.85
CA ALA A 555 -10.60 -57.26 -32.74
C ALA A 555 -10.50 -57.90 -34.14
N ARG A 556 -9.28 -58.31 -34.51
CA ARG A 556 -9.04 -59.31 -35.56
C ARG A 556 -9.71 -60.64 -35.18
N ARG A 557 -10.63 -61.13 -36.01
CA ARG A 557 -10.89 -62.57 -36.18
C ARG A 557 -10.72 -62.93 -37.64
N GLY A 558 -9.83 -63.89 -37.89
CA GLY A 558 -9.44 -64.31 -39.22
C GLY A 558 -10.28 -65.45 -39.80
N ARG A 559 -9.94 -65.68 -41.07
CA ARG A 559 -10.00 -66.91 -41.89
C ARG A 559 -11.36 -67.39 -42.41
N GLY A 560 -11.43 -67.47 -43.74
CA GLY A 560 -12.18 -68.52 -44.42
C GLY A 560 -12.45 -68.30 -45.90
N ARG A 561 -11.48 -68.70 -46.74
CA ARG A 561 -11.51 -68.97 -48.20
C ARG A 561 -11.13 -67.83 -49.14
#